data_AF-A0A4S4CFH5-F1
#
_entry.id   AF-A0A4S4CFH5-F1
#
_cell.length_a   1.000
_cell.length_b   1.000
_cell.length_c   1.000
_cell.angle_alpha   90.00
_cell.angle_beta   90.00
_cell.angle_gamma   90.00
#
_symmetry.space_group_name_H-M   'P 1'
#
loop_
_entity.id
_entity.type
_entity.pdbx_description
1 polymer ?
#
loop_
_entity_poly.entity_id
_entity_poly.type
_entity_poly.pdbx_seq_one_letter_code
_entity_poly.pdbx_strand_id
1 'polypeptide(L)'
;MGFVLVFAFIGYSDIYQVSVRAIDSNATSPEDGYAGKRIDYGINSVTKLAIYAELHPNQVKILEYRGQRAVFTILPFISKSTWPGKPLPYALYVTSAIFFAAPQLWGYGITTSILEEGISNFSWIGMVLAPLLILVLCIYDDRPGDLILSMSTVLVASLLLAVQIVSFYPIIVAYLIYLIYKNRYVSVGSLKMDYTNET
;
A
#
# COMPACT_ATOMS: atom_id res chain seq x y z
N MET A 1 17.91 -0.27 -23.08
CA MET A 1 17.19 0.82 -22.37
C MET A 1 16.96 0.49 -20.90
N GLY A 2 16.45 -0.69 -20.55
CA GLY A 2 16.23 -1.09 -19.13
C GLY A 2 17.48 -1.01 -18.23
N PHE A 3 18.62 -1.53 -18.68
CA PHE A 3 19.87 -1.46 -17.89
C PHE A 3 20.33 -0.03 -17.60
N VAL A 4 20.18 0.89 -18.56
CA VAL A 4 20.56 2.30 -18.37
C VAL A 4 19.72 2.94 -17.27
N LEU A 5 18.42 2.66 -17.22
CA LEU A 5 17.53 3.16 -16.17
C LEU A 5 17.88 2.58 -14.80
N VAL A 6 18.25 1.29 -14.74
CA VAL A 6 18.68 0.66 -13.49
C VAL A 6 19.97 1.31 -12.97
N PHE A 7 20.98 1.51 -13.82
CA PHE A 7 22.21 2.18 -13.40
C PHE A 7 21.99 3.63 -13.00
N ALA A 8 21.13 4.36 -13.73
CA ALA A 8 20.75 5.72 -13.37
C ALA A 8 20.02 5.78 -12.01
N PHE A 9 19.11 4.83 -11.75
CA PHE A 9 18.41 4.72 -10.48
C PHE A 9 19.36 4.39 -9.32
N ILE A 10 20.28 3.45 -9.51
CA ILE A 10 21.29 3.10 -8.49
C ILE A 10 22.16 4.31 -8.18
N GLY A 11 22.67 5.00 -9.21
CA GLY A 11 23.48 6.21 -9.02
C GLY A 11 22.73 7.32 -8.31
N TYR A 12 21.47 7.58 -8.69
CA TYR A 12 20.61 8.55 -8.00
C TYR A 12 20.36 8.17 -6.54
N SER A 13 20.03 6.90 -6.28
CA SER A 13 19.79 6.38 -4.93
C SER A 13 20.99 6.60 -4.02
N ASP A 14 22.20 6.31 -4.52
CA ASP A 14 23.42 6.47 -3.74
C ASP A 14 23.71 7.95 -3.43
N ILE A 15 23.57 8.83 -4.43
CA ILE A 15 23.71 10.28 -4.25
C ILE A 15 22.70 10.79 -3.22
N TYR A 16 21.44 10.34 -3.30
CA TYR A 16 20.39 10.75 -2.36
C TYR A 16 20.69 10.31 -0.92
N GLN A 17 21.13 9.07 -0.71
CA GLN A 17 21.43 8.55 0.63
C GLN A 17 22.60 9.30 1.28
N VAL A 18 23.63 9.63 0.51
CA VAL A 18 24.78 10.40 1.02
C VAL A 18 24.42 11.86 1.25
N SER A 19 23.80 12.53 0.27
CA SER A 19 23.60 13.98 0.31
C SER A 19 22.44 14.44 1.21
N VAL A 20 21.36 13.67 1.27
CA VAL A 20 20.14 14.08 2.00
C VAL A 20 20.04 13.39 3.35
N ARG A 21 20.37 12.10 3.43
CA ARG A 21 20.27 11.35 4.68
C ARG A 21 21.54 11.38 5.53
N ALA A 22 22.64 11.91 4.98
CA ALA A 22 23.96 11.90 5.62
C ALA A 22 24.40 10.49 6.08
N ILE A 23 23.89 9.44 5.43
CA ILE A 23 24.34 8.06 5.62
C ILE A 23 25.60 7.92 4.77
N ASP A 24 26.70 8.52 5.23
CA ASP A 24 27.99 8.40 4.58
C ASP A 24 28.56 7.00 4.86
N SER A 25 28.96 6.30 3.80
CA SER A 25 29.70 5.05 3.85
C SER A 25 30.97 5.10 4.70
N ASN A 26 31.52 6.30 4.95
CA ASN A 26 32.71 6.49 5.77
C ASN A 26 32.43 6.81 7.25
N ALA A 27 31.22 7.24 7.61
CA ALA A 27 30.86 7.66 8.97
C ALA A 27 29.85 6.72 9.65
N THR A 28 29.15 5.90 8.87
CA THR A 28 28.10 4.99 9.37
C THR A 28 28.59 3.54 9.30
N SER A 29 28.23 2.69 10.27
CA SER A 29 28.56 1.28 10.18
C SER A 29 27.92 0.67 8.92
N PRO A 30 28.58 -0.32 8.26
CA PRO A 30 27.99 -0.99 7.10
C PRO A 30 26.61 -1.60 7.38
N GLU A 31 26.37 -1.99 8.63
CA GLU A 31 25.12 -2.57 9.12
C GLU A 31 23.99 -1.54 9.14
N ASP A 32 24.26 -0.33 9.64
CA ASP A 32 23.29 0.77 9.66
C ASP A 32 22.97 1.27 8.25
N GLY A 33 23.98 1.33 7.37
CA GLY A 33 23.78 1.66 5.96
C GLY A 33 22.88 0.64 5.25
N TYR A 34 23.08 -0.65 5.51
CA TYR A 34 22.20 -1.70 5.02
C TYR A 34 20.79 -1.60 5.61
N ALA A 35 20.67 -1.36 6.92
CA ALA A 35 19.39 -1.22 7.60
C ALA A 35 18.58 -0.04 7.05
N GLY A 36 19.21 1.11 6.81
CA GLY A 36 18.57 2.29 6.21
C GLY A 36 18.03 2.00 4.80
N LYS A 37 18.87 1.44 3.91
CA LYS A 37 18.44 1.04 2.56
C LYS A 37 17.32 0.00 2.62
N ARG A 38 17.38 -0.93 3.57
CA ARG A 38 16.32 -1.93 3.79
C ARG A 38 15.03 -1.29 4.29
N ILE A 39 15.06 -0.28 5.15
CA ILE A 39 13.83 0.40 5.61
C ILE A 39 13.18 1.16 4.44
N ASP A 40 13.99 1.78 3.58
CA ASP A 40 13.50 2.59 2.47
C ASP A 40 12.90 1.75 1.33
N TYR A 41 13.55 0.63 0.99
CA TYR A 41 13.13 -0.23 -0.12
C TYR A 41 12.39 -1.49 0.32
N GLY A 42 12.56 -1.91 1.57
CA GLY A 42 12.01 -3.11 2.16
C GLY A 42 11.00 -2.76 3.25
N ILE A 43 9.73 -2.77 2.88
CA ILE A 43 8.59 -2.55 3.80
C ILE A 43 8.49 -3.66 4.88
N ASN A 44 9.35 -4.68 4.81
CA ASN A 44 9.42 -5.78 5.76
C ASN A 44 9.62 -5.36 7.22
N SER A 45 10.27 -4.23 7.51
CA SER A 45 10.44 -3.75 8.90
C SER A 45 9.09 -3.40 9.52
N VAL A 46 8.20 -2.76 8.74
CA VAL A 46 6.87 -2.38 9.20
C VAL A 46 5.96 -3.61 9.29
N THR A 47 6.02 -4.52 8.32
CA THR A 47 5.27 -5.78 8.39
C THR A 47 5.66 -6.60 9.62
N LYS A 48 6.95 -6.68 9.94
CA LYS A 48 7.44 -7.32 11.17
C LYS A 48 6.89 -6.64 12.43
N LEU A 49 6.90 -5.31 12.47
CA LEU A 49 6.34 -4.57 13.59
C LEU A 49 4.84 -4.86 13.76
N ALA A 50 4.07 -4.90 12.66
CA ALA A 50 2.65 -5.24 12.72
C ALA A 50 2.43 -6.64 13.29
N ILE A 51 3.16 -7.65 12.80
CA ILE A 51 3.10 -9.01 13.35
C ILE A 51 3.52 -9.03 14.84
N TYR A 52 4.58 -8.31 15.19
CA TYR A 52 5.07 -8.24 16.55
C TYR A 52 4.04 -7.63 17.51
N ALA A 53 3.37 -6.55 17.09
CA ALA A 53 2.30 -5.90 17.84
C ALA A 53 1.09 -6.82 18.06
N GLU A 54 0.79 -7.70 17.10
CA GLU A 54 -0.25 -8.71 17.25
C GLU A 54 0.12 -9.78 18.29
N LEU A 55 1.38 -10.20 18.31
CA LEU A 55 1.87 -11.22 19.24
C LEU A 55 2.14 -10.68 20.64
N HIS A 56 2.49 -9.40 20.75
CA HIS A 56 2.88 -8.72 22.00
C HIS A 56 2.07 -7.43 22.24
N PRO A 57 0.73 -7.51 22.34
CA PRO A 57 -0.14 -6.33 22.43
C PRO A 57 0.10 -5.49 23.69
N ASN A 58 0.71 -6.07 24.73
CA ASN A 58 1.06 -5.38 25.97
C ASN A 58 2.36 -4.56 25.87
N GLN A 59 3.15 -4.76 24.81
CA GLN A 59 4.44 -4.08 24.63
C GLN A 59 4.34 -2.98 23.57
N VAL A 60 3.66 -3.26 22.46
CA VAL A 60 3.46 -2.30 21.39
C VAL A 60 2.09 -2.50 20.77
N LYS A 61 1.40 -1.39 20.52
CA LYS A 61 0.09 -1.36 19.88
C LYS A 61 0.09 -0.27 18.83
N ILE A 62 -0.13 -0.65 17.57
CA ILE A 62 -0.13 0.30 16.45
C ILE A 62 -1.46 1.06 16.41
N LEU A 63 -2.58 0.32 16.39
CA LEU A 63 -3.93 0.90 16.37
C LEU A 63 -4.55 0.84 17.76
N GLU A 64 -5.29 1.87 18.14
CA GLU A 64 -6.01 1.91 19.42
C GLU A 64 -7.15 0.88 19.44
N TYR A 65 -7.77 0.62 18.27
CA TYR A 65 -8.79 -0.42 18.09
C TYR A 65 -8.80 -0.97 16.65
N ARG A 66 -9.41 -2.15 16.46
CA ARG A 66 -9.52 -2.82 15.15
C ARG A 66 -10.38 -2.02 14.17
N GLY A 67 -9.95 -1.95 12.92
CA GLY A 67 -10.67 -1.20 11.88
C GLY A 67 -10.55 0.32 11.97
N GLN A 68 -9.84 0.88 12.96
CA GLN A 68 -9.67 2.33 13.13
C GLN A 68 -9.20 3.03 11.85
N ARG A 69 -8.30 2.38 11.11
CA ARG A 69 -7.79 2.90 9.85
C ARG A 69 -8.72 2.68 8.67
N ALA A 70 -9.51 1.61 8.67
CA ALA A 70 -10.51 1.37 7.63
C ALA A 70 -11.50 2.56 7.56
N VAL A 71 -11.88 3.09 8.72
CA VAL A 71 -12.72 4.28 8.83
C VAL A 71 -12.09 5.51 8.17
N PHE A 72 -10.80 5.76 8.42
CA PHE A 72 -10.08 6.88 7.77
C PHE A 72 -10.03 6.74 6.24
N THR A 73 -9.87 5.51 5.75
CA THR A 73 -9.69 5.20 4.33
C THR A 73 -10.99 5.38 3.54
N ILE A 74 -12.14 5.13 4.14
CA ILE A 74 -13.46 5.30 3.50
C ILE A 74 -13.82 6.79 3.39
N LEU A 75 -13.41 7.60 4.38
CA LEU A 75 -13.77 9.01 4.47
C LEU A 75 -12.54 9.95 4.51
N PRO A 76 -11.61 9.85 3.54
CA PRO A 76 -10.36 10.61 3.59
C PRO A 76 -10.60 12.12 3.43
N PHE A 77 -11.67 12.51 2.74
CA PHE A 77 -12.01 13.89 2.39
C PHE A 77 -12.63 14.71 3.53
N ILE A 78 -13.16 14.06 4.57
CA ILE A 78 -13.75 14.78 5.70
C ILE A 78 -12.63 15.46 6.49
N SER A 79 -12.66 16.79 6.58
CA SER A 79 -11.66 17.54 7.35
C SER A 79 -11.75 17.22 8.83
N LYS A 80 -10.61 17.24 9.52
CA LYS A 80 -10.55 17.18 10.99
C LYS A 80 -11.26 18.35 11.67
N SER A 81 -11.42 19.49 10.99
CA SER A 81 -12.20 20.63 11.51
C SER A 81 -13.68 20.27 11.70
N THR A 82 -14.23 19.46 10.78
CA THR A 82 -15.61 18.97 10.84
C THR A 82 -15.74 17.72 11.72
N TRP A 83 -14.68 16.91 11.81
CA TRP A 83 -14.64 15.73 12.67
C TRP A 83 -13.35 15.69 13.51
N PRO A 84 -13.36 16.31 14.70
CA PRO A 84 -12.18 16.39 15.56
C PRO A 84 -11.62 15.01 15.98
N GLY A 85 -12.52 14.02 16.17
CA GLY A 85 -12.18 12.64 16.51
C GLY A 85 -11.80 11.75 15.33
N LYS A 86 -11.59 12.32 14.13
CA LYS A 86 -11.21 11.53 12.94
C LYS A 86 -9.88 10.80 13.19
N PRO A 87 -9.81 9.48 12.93
CA PRO A 87 -8.57 8.72 13.05
C PRO A 87 -7.44 9.28 12.18
N LEU A 88 -6.20 8.95 12.53
CA LEU A 88 -5.03 9.33 11.73
C LEU A 88 -4.83 8.39 10.53
N PRO A 89 -4.08 8.82 9.50
CA PRO A 89 -3.48 7.90 8.54
C PRO A 89 -2.66 6.81 9.25
N TYR A 90 -2.64 5.60 8.67
CA TYR A 90 -1.92 4.46 9.24
C TYR A 90 -0.45 4.74 9.50
N ALA A 91 0.21 5.42 8.55
CA ALA A 91 1.61 5.79 8.65
C ALA A 91 1.92 6.55 9.96
N LEU A 92 1.01 7.40 10.43
CA LEU A 92 1.21 8.17 11.67
C LEU A 92 1.07 7.30 12.93
N TYR A 93 0.16 6.32 12.90
CA TYR A 93 0.04 5.33 13.98
C TYR A 93 1.29 4.47 14.08
N VAL A 94 1.80 3.99 12.95
CA VAL A 94 3.06 3.24 12.89
C VAL A 94 4.23 4.08 13.39
N THR A 95 4.36 5.32 12.93
CA THR A 95 5.40 6.25 13.42
C THR A 95 5.30 6.44 14.93
N SER A 96 4.09 6.70 15.46
CA SER A 96 3.89 6.82 16.91
C SER A 96 4.29 5.56 17.68
N ALA A 97 3.94 4.38 17.17
CA ALA A 97 4.29 3.11 17.79
C ALA A 97 5.81 2.87 17.82
N ILE A 98 6.53 3.22 16.76
CA ILE A 98 8.00 3.11 16.69
C ILE A 98 8.66 4.00 17.75
N PHE A 99 8.12 5.18 17.99
CA PHE A 99 8.64 6.11 19.01
C PHE A 99 8.07 5.87 20.42
N PHE A 100 7.29 4.81 20.63
CA PHE A 100 6.59 4.55 21.89
C PHE A 100 5.79 5.77 22.39
N ALA A 101 5.24 6.55 21.45
CA ALA A 101 4.50 7.76 21.72
C ALA A 101 3.00 7.56 21.47
N ALA A 102 2.17 8.41 22.06
CA ALA A 102 0.75 8.46 21.74
C ALA A 102 0.53 8.81 20.24
N PRO A 103 -0.58 8.37 19.62
CA PRO A 103 -0.93 8.75 18.26
C PRO A 103 -0.99 10.26 18.10
N GLN A 104 -0.15 10.80 17.21
CA GLN A 104 -0.07 12.24 16.99
C GLN A 104 0.23 12.60 15.54
N LEU A 105 0.08 13.89 15.21
CA LEU A 105 0.45 14.41 13.90
C LEU A 105 1.97 14.55 13.82
N TRP A 106 2.59 13.70 13.00
CA TRP A 106 4.00 13.81 12.66
C TRP A 106 4.15 14.62 11.38
N GLY A 107 5.23 15.40 11.28
CA GLY A 107 5.61 16.08 10.03
C GLY A 107 6.09 15.13 8.92
N TYR A 108 6.29 13.85 9.25
CA TYR A 108 6.71 12.78 8.36
C TYR A 108 6.04 11.47 8.78
N GLY A 109 6.03 10.47 7.89
CA GLY A 109 5.46 9.16 8.18
C GLY A 109 6.37 8.06 7.68
N ILE A 110 6.39 6.93 8.37
CA ILE A 110 6.99 5.72 7.82
C ILE A 110 6.07 5.21 6.72
N THR A 111 6.65 4.84 5.58
CA THR A 111 5.92 4.27 4.45
C THR A 111 5.30 2.94 4.87
N THR A 112 4.04 2.74 4.49
CA THR A 112 3.28 1.53 4.82
C THR A 112 2.57 1.00 3.58
N SER A 113 2.02 -0.20 3.66
CA SER A 113 1.38 -0.96 2.60
C SER A 113 0.09 -1.62 3.09
N ILE A 114 -0.67 -2.18 2.16
CA ILE A 114 -1.89 -2.92 2.46
C ILE A 114 -1.66 -4.14 3.37
N LEU A 115 -0.44 -4.70 3.39
CA LEU A 115 -0.13 -5.93 4.13
C LEU A 115 -0.20 -5.71 5.64
N GLU A 116 0.65 -4.82 6.17
CA GLU A 116 0.65 -4.46 7.57
C GLU A 116 -0.62 -3.74 8.01
N GLU A 117 -1.24 -2.95 7.11
CA GLU A 117 -2.54 -2.35 7.39
C GLU A 117 -3.60 -3.42 7.60
N GLY A 118 -3.61 -4.45 6.75
CA GLY A 118 -4.48 -5.62 6.89
C GLY A 118 -4.27 -6.30 8.23
N ILE A 119 -3.02 -6.62 8.57
CA ILE A 119 -2.65 -7.26 9.85
C ILE A 119 -3.12 -6.42 11.04
N SER A 120 -2.83 -5.12 11.06
CA SER A 120 -3.23 -4.26 12.19
C SER A 120 -4.74 -4.08 12.30
N ASN A 121 -5.47 -4.00 11.18
CA ASN A 121 -6.93 -3.82 11.22
C ASN A 121 -7.70 -5.11 11.53
N PHE A 122 -7.21 -6.26 11.05
CA PHE A 122 -7.95 -7.53 11.05
C PHE A 122 -7.18 -8.71 11.65
N SER A 123 -6.04 -8.46 12.30
CA SER A 123 -5.20 -9.47 12.95
C SER A 123 -4.80 -10.59 11.98
N TRP A 124 -4.81 -11.84 12.44
CA TRP A 124 -4.56 -13.06 11.66
C TRP A 124 -5.36 -13.15 10.36
N ILE A 125 -6.62 -12.71 10.37
CA ILE A 125 -7.45 -12.69 9.15
C ILE A 125 -6.84 -11.73 8.14
N GLY A 126 -6.39 -10.56 8.59
CA GLY A 126 -5.70 -9.57 7.76
C GLY A 126 -4.40 -10.07 7.15
N MET A 127 -3.67 -10.92 7.87
CA MET A 127 -2.44 -11.55 7.37
C MET A 127 -2.67 -12.40 6.12
N VAL A 128 -3.85 -13.03 6.02
CA VAL A 128 -4.24 -13.85 4.88
C VAL A 128 -4.95 -13.01 3.81
N LEU A 129 -5.90 -12.17 4.21
CA LEU A 129 -6.72 -11.40 3.27
C LEU A 129 -5.93 -10.35 2.50
N ALA A 130 -4.92 -9.71 3.11
CA ALA A 130 -4.18 -8.64 2.42
C ALA A 130 -3.35 -9.15 1.23
N PRO A 131 -2.55 -10.24 1.35
CA PRO A 131 -1.92 -10.86 0.18
C PRO A 131 -2.94 -11.41 -0.82
N LEU A 132 -4.04 -12.02 -0.36
CA LEU A 132 -5.08 -12.53 -1.25
C LEU A 132 -5.75 -11.42 -2.06
N LEU A 133 -5.94 -10.23 -1.49
CA LEU A 133 -6.47 -9.08 -2.23
C LEU A 133 -5.58 -8.73 -3.42
N ILE A 134 -4.26 -8.71 -3.22
CA ILE A 134 -3.30 -8.48 -4.32
C ILE A 134 -3.39 -9.60 -5.36
N LEU A 135 -3.44 -10.85 -4.91
CA LEU A 135 -3.58 -12.00 -5.81
C LEU A 135 -4.86 -11.92 -6.65
N VAL A 136 -6.00 -11.60 -6.04
CA VAL A 136 -7.29 -11.47 -6.73
C VAL A 136 -7.25 -10.35 -7.76
N LEU A 137 -6.60 -9.21 -7.45
CA LEU A 137 -6.42 -8.13 -8.43
C LEU A 137 -5.61 -8.61 -9.65
N CYS A 138 -4.52 -9.34 -9.43
CA CYS A 138 -3.70 -9.87 -10.51
C CYS A 138 -4.41 -10.96 -11.34
N ILE A 139 -5.13 -11.89 -10.69
CA ILE A 139 -5.92 -12.92 -11.38
C ILE A 139 -7.02 -12.29 -12.23
N TYR A 140 -7.65 -11.22 -11.74
CA TYR A 140 -8.69 -10.53 -12.48
C TYR A 140 -8.18 -9.95 -13.80
N ASP A 141 -6.93 -9.50 -13.81
CA ASP A 141 -6.25 -8.89 -14.94
C ASP A 141 -5.73 -9.90 -15.98
N ASP A 142 -5.56 -11.17 -15.60
CA ASP A 142 -5.03 -12.24 -16.46
C ASP A 142 -5.97 -12.62 -17.63
N ARG A 143 -6.96 -11.77 -17.92
CA ARG A 143 -7.87 -11.89 -19.06
C ARG A 143 -7.21 -11.25 -20.28
N PRO A 144 -7.02 -11.99 -21.38
CA PRO A 144 -6.40 -11.45 -22.57
C PRO A 144 -7.24 -10.31 -23.17
N GLY A 145 -6.62 -9.17 -23.49
CA GLY A 145 -7.18 -8.20 -24.43
C GLY A 145 -7.21 -6.73 -24.01
N ASP A 146 -6.72 -6.34 -22.83
CA ASP A 146 -6.72 -4.92 -22.43
C ASP A 146 -5.39 -4.48 -21.79
N LEU A 147 -4.51 -3.89 -22.63
CA LEU A 147 -3.21 -3.38 -22.20
C LEU A 147 -3.34 -2.26 -21.16
N ILE A 148 -4.36 -1.39 -21.28
CA ILE A 148 -4.54 -0.25 -20.38
C ILE A 148 -4.98 -0.77 -19.01
N LEU A 149 -5.91 -1.73 -18.97
CA LEU A 149 -6.31 -2.39 -17.73
C LEU A 149 -5.10 -3.04 -17.07
N SER A 150 -4.29 -3.79 -17.82
CA SER A 150 -3.14 -4.49 -17.26
C SER A 150 -2.07 -3.58 -16.70
N MET A 151 -1.71 -2.52 -17.44
CA MET A 151 -0.80 -1.49 -16.92
C MET A 151 -1.35 -0.82 -15.65
N SER A 152 -2.65 -0.57 -15.59
CA SER A 152 -3.30 0.03 -14.43
C SER A 152 -3.34 -0.93 -13.23
N THR A 153 -3.64 -2.21 -13.45
CA THR A 153 -3.62 -3.25 -12.43
C THR A 153 -2.22 -3.38 -11.82
N VAL A 154 -1.19 -3.49 -12.66
CA VAL A 154 0.21 -3.58 -12.19
C VAL A 154 0.60 -2.34 -11.38
N LEU A 155 0.23 -1.14 -11.86
CA LEU A 155 0.46 0.11 -11.13
C LEU A 155 -0.23 0.10 -9.77
N VAL A 156 -1.52 -0.22 -9.71
CA VAL A 156 -2.30 -0.23 -8.45
C VAL A 156 -1.80 -1.30 -7.48
N ALA A 157 -1.51 -2.51 -7.96
CA ALA A 157 -0.94 -3.57 -7.13
C ALA A 157 0.43 -3.17 -6.55
N SER A 158 1.28 -2.55 -7.39
CA SER A 158 2.58 -2.03 -6.94
C SER A 158 2.41 -0.94 -5.88
N LEU A 159 1.48 0.00 -6.09
CA LEU A 159 1.20 1.08 -5.14
C LEU A 159 0.61 0.54 -3.83
N LEU A 160 -0.29 -0.44 -3.87
CA LEU A 160 -0.82 -1.09 -2.67
C LEU A 160 0.28 -1.75 -1.82
N LEU A 161 1.32 -2.28 -2.47
CA LEU A 161 2.48 -2.86 -1.80
C LEU A 161 3.51 -1.82 -1.37
N ALA A 162 3.55 -0.65 -2.02
CA ALA A 162 4.59 0.34 -1.81
C ALA A 162 4.18 1.51 -0.90
N VAL A 163 2.90 1.88 -0.86
CA VAL A 163 2.41 3.09 -0.18
C VAL A 163 1.01 2.88 0.43
N GLN A 164 0.67 3.69 1.43
CA GLN A 164 -0.68 3.69 2.02
C GLN A 164 -1.72 4.12 0.98
N ILE A 165 -2.93 3.52 1.03
CA ILE A 165 -4.00 3.75 0.04
C ILE A 165 -4.31 5.24 -0.16
N VAL A 166 -4.34 6.01 0.93
CA VAL A 166 -4.73 7.43 0.87
C VAL A 166 -3.75 8.28 0.04
N SER A 167 -2.48 7.87 -0.07
CA SER A 167 -1.47 8.59 -0.86
C SER A 167 -1.72 8.53 -2.37
N PHE A 168 -2.48 7.54 -2.85
CA PHE A 168 -2.83 7.37 -4.26
C PHE A 168 -4.33 7.18 -4.47
N TYR A 169 -5.15 7.72 -3.56
CA TYR A 169 -6.60 7.56 -3.55
C TYR A 169 -7.27 7.92 -4.90
N PRO A 170 -6.88 9.01 -5.61
CA PRO A 170 -7.46 9.30 -6.92
C PRO A 170 -7.18 8.22 -7.98
N ILE A 171 -5.99 7.61 -7.94
CA ILE A 171 -5.58 6.56 -8.89
C ILE A 171 -6.40 5.30 -8.67
N ILE A 172 -6.54 4.84 -7.41
CA ILE A 172 -7.33 3.65 -7.11
C ILE A 172 -8.82 3.86 -7.44
N VAL A 173 -9.38 5.05 -7.21
CA VAL A 173 -10.76 5.38 -7.61
C VAL A 173 -10.92 5.35 -9.12
N ALA A 174 -10.01 5.98 -9.87
CA ALA A 174 -10.04 5.97 -11.34
C ALA A 174 -9.94 4.54 -11.90
N TYR A 175 -9.05 3.72 -11.34
CA TYR A 175 -8.92 2.30 -11.66
C TYR A 175 -10.23 1.53 -11.41
N LEU A 176 -10.84 1.70 -10.23
CA LEU A 176 -12.10 1.03 -9.90
C LEU A 176 -13.25 1.47 -10.83
N ILE A 177 -13.36 2.75 -11.16
CA ILE A 177 -14.34 3.26 -12.12
C ILE A 177 -14.13 2.61 -13.50
N TYR A 178 -12.88 2.58 -13.96
CA TYR A 178 -12.52 1.96 -15.24
C TYR A 178 -12.84 0.47 -15.27
N LEU A 179 -12.52 -0.25 -14.20
CA LEU A 179 -12.83 -1.67 -14.01
C LEU A 179 -14.34 -1.93 -14.08
N ILE A 180 -15.15 -1.15 -13.34
CA ILE A 180 -16.61 -1.27 -13.33
C ILE A 180 -17.18 -0.96 -14.71
N TYR A 181 -16.68 0.09 -15.37
CA TYR A 181 -17.08 0.46 -16.73
C TYR A 181 -16.86 -0.71 -17.68
N LYS A 182 -15.64 -1.27 -17.73
CA LYS A 182 -15.31 -2.40 -18.61
C LYS A 182 -16.18 -3.64 -18.36
N ASN A 183 -16.40 -4.00 -17.10
CA ASN A 183 -17.21 -5.17 -16.74
C ASN A 183 -18.67 -5.05 -17.18
N ARG A 184 -19.23 -3.83 -17.18
CA ARG A 184 -20.58 -3.59 -17.71
C ARG A 184 -20.67 -3.88 -19.20
N TYR A 185 -19.68 -3.51 -20.01
CA TYR A 185 -19.71 -3.79 -21.46
C TYR A 185 -19.49 -5.26 -21.79
N VAL A 186 -18.64 -5.97 -21.02
CA VAL A 186 -18.41 -7.41 -21.22
C VAL A 186 -19.68 -8.22 -20.88
N SER A 187 -20.42 -7.84 -19.83
CA SER A 187 -21.67 -8.51 -19.48
C SER A 187 -22.81 -8.25 -20.47
N VAL A 188 -22.84 -7.09 -21.14
CA VAL A 188 -23.88 -6.77 -22.15
C VAL A 188 -23.60 -7.44 -23.50
N GLY A 189 -22.33 -7.69 -23.84
CA GLY A 189 -21.94 -8.34 -25.10
C GLY A 189 -22.12 -9.87 -25.16
N SER A 190 -22.43 -10.53 -24.04
CA SER A 190 -22.58 -11.99 -23.96
C SER A 190 -24.02 -12.49 -24.11
N LEU A 191 -25.00 -11.60 -24.30
CA LEU A 191 -26.36 -11.96 -24.72
C LEU A 191 -26.50 -11.88 -26.24
N LYS A 192 -25.87 -12.81 -26.96
CA LYS A 192 -26.33 -13.20 -28.30
C LYS A 192 -26.93 -14.60 -28.20
N MET A 193 -28.23 -14.65 -27.94
CA MET A 193 -29.02 -15.85 -28.20
C MET A 193 -29.27 -15.89 -29.71
N ASP A 194 -28.49 -16.68 -30.44
CA ASP A 194 -28.82 -17.11 -31.79
C ASP A 194 -30.06 -18.00 -31.71
N TYR A 195 -31.24 -17.42 -31.93
CA TYR A 195 -32.42 -18.16 -32.35
C TYR A 195 -32.55 -18.00 -33.87
N THR A 196 -31.68 -18.69 -34.60
CA THR A 196 -31.85 -18.91 -36.04
C THR A 196 -32.31 -20.34 -36.25
N ASN A 197 -33.64 -20.49 -36.24
CA ASN A 197 -34.46 -21.40 -37.04
C ASN A 197 -33.77 -22.66 -37.56
N GLU A 198 -33.93 -23.78 -36.85
CA GLU A 198 -33.97 -25.08 -37.50
C GLU A 198 -35.44 -25.42 -37.79
N THR A 199 -35.71 -25.38 -39.10
CA THR A 199 -36.82 -25.91 -39.91
C THR A 199 -37.86 -26.81 -39.25
#